data_AF-A0A8G2C2W4-F1
#
_entry.id   AF-A0A8G2C2W4-F1
#
_cell.length_a   1.000
_cell.length_b   1.000
_cell.length_c   1.000
_cell.angle_alpha   90.00
_cell.angle_beta   90.00
_cell.angle_gamma   90.00
#
_symmetry.space_group_name_H-M   'P 1'
#
loop_
_entity.id
_entity.type
_entity.pdbx_description
1 polymer ?
#
loop_
_entity_poly.entity_id
_entity_poly.type
_entity_poly.pdbx_seq_one_letter_code
_entity_poly.pdbx_strand_id
1 'polypeptide(L)'
;MNNLDKYKIDTSYPGFYNDPNFILQEDINPAFLNEYNYYITSKTYTDDYLLNAKNKIDIVCKLLFEELNRENREGSCIDIAQALTKILEAEKIWCCIFTGSLTQIFSHDTQIDNVYFWLIDDGNYNVPHAWVYAPPYSIIDLSVCLQRYNQNEKKYLPNFVKQIETRKGGIEPIDIINPEFSFLKNYTMDGMLNNLFDQNPEMKKFSKMYEPQIVDYEKVSLKYIPIQAGASDGSLEQLMCISFSGKSPYQVYQERIKPELSDK
;
A
#
# COMPACT_ATOMS: atom_id res chain seq x y z
N MET A 1 3.44 -26.08 -10.15
CA MET A 1 4.20 -26.28 -8.90
C MET A 1 4.62 -24.90 -8.47
N ASN A 2 4.22 -24.43 -7.28
CA ASN A 2 4.43 -23.03 -6.91
C ASN A 2 5.94 -22.74 -6.87
N ASN A 3 6.38 -21.57 -7.38
CA ASN A 3 7.80 -21.23 -7.45
C ASN A 3 8.46 -21.32 -6.06
N LEU A 4 7.70 -21.05 -5.00
CA LEU A 4 8.13 -21.09 -3.60
C LEU A 4 8.58 -22.48 -3.12
N ASP A 5 7.86 -23.55 -3.48
CA ASP A 5 8.20 -24.93 -3.07
C ASP A 5 9.51 -25.40 -3.71
N LYS A 6 9.73 -25.01 -4.97
CA LYS A 6 10.95 -25.32 -5.73
C LYS A 6 12.20 -24.81 -5.01
N TYR A 7 12.10 -23.65 -4.36
CA TYR A 7 13.21 -23.00 -3.66
C TYR A 7 13.25 -23.29 -2.16
N LYS A 8 12.38 -24.17 -1.65
CA LYS A 8 12.32 -24.56 -0.23
C LYS A 8 12.12 -23.36 0.71
N ILE A 9 11.27 -22.41 0.30
CA ILE A 9 10.90 -21.24 1.10
C ILE A 9 9.80 -21.65 2.08
N ASP A 10 9.97 -21.35 3.38
CA ASP A 10 8.96 -21.67 4.39
C ASP A 10 7.79 -20.66 4.34
N THR A 11 6.64 -21.13 3.85
CA THR A 11 5.42 -20.31 3.73
C THR A 11 4.45 -20.48 4.91
N SER A 12 4.91 -21.05 6.04
CA SER A 12 4.06 -21.30 7.21
C SER A 12 3.71 -20.04 8.01
N TYR A 13 4.49 -18.95 7.86
CA TYR A 13 4.28 -17.69 8.56
C TYR A 13 4.31 -16.47 7.61
N PRO A 14 3.55 -15.40 7.91
CA PRO A 14 3.68 -14.11 7.23
C PRO A 14 5.11 -13.57 7.27
N GLY A 15 5.47 -12.76 6.28
CA GLY A 15 6.81 -12.16 6.22
C GLY A 15 7.90 -13.08 5.67
N PHE A 16 7.56 -14.20 5.02
CA PHE A 16 8.54 -15.14 4.46
C PHE A 16 9.39 -14.57 3.31
N TYR A 17 9.13 -13.35 2.85
CA TYR A 17 10.07 -12.63 1.99
C TYR A 17 11.42 -12.36 2.71
N ASN A 18 11.47 -12.47 4.05
CA ASN A 18 12.71 -12.46 4.82
C ASN A 18 13.39 -13.84 4.94
N ASP A 19 12.83 -14.90 4.36
CA ASP A 19 13.48 -16.22 4.32
C ASP A 19 14.78 -16.11 3.49
N PRO A 20 15.93 -16.63 3.97
CA PRO A 20 17.18 -16.56 3.22
C PRO A 20 17.09 -17.09 1.79
N ASN A 21 16.29 -18.14 1.54
CA ASN A 21 16.08 -18.66 0.18
C ASN A 21 15.24 -17.71 -0.67
N PHE A 22 14.31 -16.96 -0.07
CA PHE A 22 13.55 -15.93 -0.76
C PHE A 22 14.46 -14.77 -1.17
N ILE A 23 15.25 -14.25 -0.23
CA ILE A 23 16.22 -13.17 -0.46
C ILE A 23 17.19 -13.57 -1.58
N LEU A 24 17.71 -14.80 -1.57
CA LEU A 24 18.56 -15.32 -2.65
C LEU A 24 17.88 -15.31 -4.02
N GLN A 25 16.57 -15.52 -4.10
CA GLN A 25 15.85 -15.44 -5.38
C GLN A 25 15.56 -13.99 -5.78
N GLU A 26 15.27 -13.11 -4.81
CA GLU A 26 15.07 -11.70 -5.06
C GLU A 26 16.35 -10.99 -5.55
N ASP A 27 17.51 -11.36 -4.99
CA ASP A 27 18.83 -10.89 -5.45
C ASP A 27 19.09 -11.26 -6.93
N ILE A 28 18.56 -12.40 -7.39
CA ILE A 28 18.67 -12.86 -8.78
C ILE A 28 17.61 -12.18 -9.67
N ASN A 29 16.39 -12.01 -9.14
CA ASN A 29 15.26 -11.43 -9.82
C ASN A 29 14.52 -10.46 -8.89
N PRO A 30 14.73 -9.14 -9.00
CA PRO A 30 14.06 -8.16 -8.14
C PRO A 30 12.53 -8.20 -8.18
N ALA A 31 11.94 -8.78 -9.23
CA ALA A 31 10.49 -8.96 -9.32
C ALA A 31 9.98 -10.20 -8.54
N PHE A 32 10.86 -10.96 -7.89
CA PHE A 32 10.48 -12.15 -7.12
C PHE A 32 9.56 -11.80 -5.94
N LEU A 33 9.59 -10.57 -5.43
CA LEU A 33 8.63 -10.08 -4.45
C LEU A 33 7.16 -10.23 -4.88
N ASN A 34 6.89 -10.21 -6.19
CA ASN A 34 5.56 -10.43 -6.73
C ASN A 34 4.99 -11.82 -6.37
N GLU A 35 5.86 -12.82 -6.13
CA GLU A 35 5.45 -14.16 -5.69
C GLU A 35 4.87 -14.13 -4.26
N TYR A 36 5.39 -13.27 -3.37
CA TYR A 36 4.83 -13.08 -2.03
C TYR A 36 3.43 -12.46 -2.09
N ASN A 37 3.29 -11.38 -2.86
CA ASN A 37 1.99 -10.72 -3.05
C ASN A 37 0.97 -11.67 -3.70
N TYR A 38 1.40 -12.45 -4.71
CA TYR A 38 0.55 -13.44 -5.35
C TYR A 38 0.14 -14.55 -4.39
N TYR A 39 1.06 -15.06 -3.56
CA TYR A 39 0.76 -16.07 -2.55
C TYR A 39 -0.33 -15.58 -1.59
N ILE A 40 -0.21 -14.37 -1.07
CA ILE A 40 -1.19 -13.81 -0.12
C ILE A 40 -2.55 -13.59 -0.78
N THR A 41 -2.56 -12.95 -1.95
CA THR A 41 -3.81 -12.54 -2.61
C THR A 41 -4.57 -13.70 -3.25
N SER A 42 -3.89 -14.80 -3.57
CA SER A 42 -4.52 -16.03 -4.12
C SER A 42 -4.85 -17.07 -3.06
N LYS A 43 -4.35 -16.92 -1.82
CA LYS A 43 -4.59 -17.88 -0.74
C LYS A 43 -6.05 -17.87 -0.32
N THR A 44 -6.60 -19.07 -0.12
CA THR A 44 -7.90 -19.23 0.54
C THR A 44 -7.71 -19.18 2.05
N TYR A 45 -8.50 -18.33 2.70
CA TYR A 45 -8.50 -18.15 4.15
C TYR A 45 -9.78 -18.73 4.76
N THR A 46 -9.69 -19.26 5.97
CA THR A 46 -10.87 -19.73 6.71
C THR A 46 -11.63 -18.53 7.29
N ASP A 47 -12.94 -18.71 7.51
CA ASP A 47 -13.78 -17.67 8.12
C ASP A 47 -13.28 -17.27 9.51
N ASP A 48 -12.82 -18.25 10.31
CA ASP A 48 -12.24 -18.00 11.63
C ASP A 48 -10.98 -17.12 11.56
N TYR A 49 -10.12 -17.38 10.56
CA TYR A 49 -8.94 -16.53 10.34
C TYR A 49 -9.37 -15.12 9.95
N LEU A 50 -10.30 -14.97 9.00
CA LEU A 50 -10.74 -13.68 8.51
C LEU A 50 -11.41 -12.85 9.61
N LEU A 51 -12.24 -13.48 10.45
CA LEU A 51 -12.88 -12.82 11.59
C LEU A 51 -11.84 -12.34 12.62
N ASN A 52 -10.89 -13.20 12.99
CA ASN A 52 -9.82 -12.84 13.91
C ASN A 52 -8.93 -11.73 13.34
N ALA A 53 -8.49 -11.87 12.08
CA ALA A 53 -7.66 -10.88 11.39
C ALA A 53 -8.39 -9.53 11.31
N LYS A 54 -9.68 -9.52 10.94
CA LYS A 54 -10.49 -8.31 10.91
C LYS A 54 -10.48 -7.58 12.25
N ASN A 55 -10.76 -8.29 13.35
CA ASN A 55 -10.81 -7.69 14.68
C ASN A 55 -9.48 -7.06 15.09
N LYS A 56 -8.36 -7.74 14.81
CA LYS A 56 -7.02 -7.24 15.10
C LYS A 56 -6.64 -6.06 14.21
N ILE A 57 -6.85 -6.17 12.89
CA ILE A 57 -6.59 -5.10 11.93
C ILE A 57 -7.35 -3.83 12.33
N ASP A 58 -8.61 -3.96 12.76
CA ASP A 58 -9.44 -2.83 13.17
C ASP A 58 -8.82 -2.03 14.33
N ILE A 59 -8.30 -2.75 15.33
CA ILE A 59 -7.65 -2.17 16.50
C ILE A 59 -6.30 -1.55 16.11
N VAL A 60 -5.46 -2.29 15.38
CA VAL A 60 -4.14 -1.85 14.93
C VAL A 60 -4.26 -0.57 14.10
N CYS A 61 -5.13 -0.55 13.08
CA CYS A 61 -5.30 0.61 12.20
C CYS A 61 -5.72 1.85 12.97
N LYS A 62 -6.68 1.71 13.89
CA LYS A 62 -7.16 2.82 14.71
C LYS A 62 -6.03 3.41 15.55
N LEU A 63 -5.34 2.57 16.33
CA LEU A 63 -4.32 3.03 17.27
C LEU A 63 -3.09 3.61 16.55
N LEU A 64 -2.68 2.97 15.46
CA LEU A 64 -1.53 3.41 14.67
C LEU A 64 -1.84 4.72 13.93
N PHE A 65 -3.05 4.88 13.39
CA PHE A 65 -3.50 6.17 12.83
C PHE A 65 -3.52 7.27 13.90
N GLU A 66 -3.99 6.99 15.11
CA GLU A 66 -3.99 7.96 16.19
C GLU A 66 -2.57 8.43 16.57
N GLU A 67 -1.56 7.56 16.52
CA GLU A 67 -0.16 7.98 16.68
C GLU A 67 0.30 8.84 15.50
N LEU A 68 0.05 8.40 14.27
CA LEU A 68 0.47 9.13 13.07
C LEU A 68 -0.15 10.54 13.00
N ASN A 69 -1.44 10.65 13.32
CA ASN A 69 -2.18 11.92 13.27
C ASN A 69 -1.70 12.92 14.34
N ARG A 70 -1.15 12.46 15.48
CA ARG A 70 -0.56 13.35 16.49
C ARG A 70 0.72 14.01 16.01
N GLU A 71 1.52 13.32 15.21
CA GLU A 71 2.75 13.87 14.64
C GLU A 71 2.47 14.97 13.61
N ASN A 72 1.26 14.99 13.02
CA ASN A 72 0.90 15.82 11.88
C ASN A 72 1.98 15.76 10.76
N ARG A 73 2.62 14.60 10.63
CA ARG A 73 3.71 14.37 9.67
C ARG A 73 3.12 14.02 8.32
N GLU A 74 3.39 14.86 7.34
CA GLU A 74 2.96 14.64 5.96
C GLU A 74 3.88 13.66 5.21
N GLY A 75 3.36 13.01 4.17
CA GLY A 75 4.18 12.24 3.22
C GLY A 75 4.84 10.98 3.81
N SER A 76 4.14 10.31 4.73
CA SER A 76 4.66 9.11 5.43
C SER A 76 3.99 7.80 4.97
N CYS A 77 3.46 7.75 3.74
CA CYS A 77 2.69 6.60 3.23
C CYS A 77 3.51 5.30 3.24
N ILE A 78 4.76 5.34 2.75
CA ILE A 78 5.64 4.18 2.74
C ILE A 78 6.01 3.77 4.18
N ASP A 79 6.44 4.73 5.01
CA ASP A 79 6.88 4.43 6.37
C ASP A 79 5.74 3.81 7.22
N ILE A 80 4.51 4.35 7.12
CA ILE A 80 3.37 3.81 7.86
C ILE A 80 2.91 2.46 7.30
N ALA A 81 2.98 2.24 5.98
CA ALA A 81 2.64 0.96 5.39
C ALA A 81 3.62 -0.14 5.87
N GLN A 82 4.91 0.18 5.97
CA GLN A 82 5.92 -0.72 6.55
C GLN A 82 5.63 -1.03 8.02
N ALA A 83 5.39 0.00 8.85
CA ALA A 83 5.05 -0.16 10.26
C ALA A 83 3.80 -1.02 10.46
N LEU A 84 2.73 -0.74 9.70
CA LEU A 84 1.50 -1.52 9.75
C LEU A 84 1.76 -2.98 9.38
N THR A 85 2.45 -3.24 8.27
CA THR A 85 2.74 -4.60 7.79
C THR A 85 3.49 -5.40 8.85
N LYS A 86 4.54 -4.83 9.47
CA LYS A 86 5.32 -5.52 10.51
C LYS A 86 4.52 -5.82 11.78
N ILE A 87 3.61 -4.92 12.16
CA ILE A 87 2.70 -5.14 13.29
C ILE A 87 1.72 -6.27 12.98
N LEU A 88 1.16 -6.31 11.76
CA LEU A 88 0.26 -7.38 11.33
C LEU A 88 0.97 -8.73 11.23
N GLU A 89 2.19 -8.77 10.72
CA GLU A 89 3.03 -9.98 10.68
C GLU A 89 3.30 -10.54 12.10
N ALA A 90 3.63 -9.67 13.05
CA ALA A 90 3.81 -10.06 14.46
C ALA A 90 2.53 -10.68 15.07
N GLU A 91 1.36 -10.25 14.57
CA GLU A 91 0.05 -10.79 14.94
C GLU A 91 -0.41 -12.00 14.10
N LYS A 92 0.50 -12.56 13.28
CA LYS A 92 0.29 -13.71 12.38
C LYS A 92 -0.76 -13.43 11.30
N ILE A 93 -0.86 -12.18 10.86
CA ILE A 93 -1.78 -11.74 9.82
C ILE A 93 -1.00 -11.60 8.51
N TRP A 94 -1.44 -12.36 7.49
CA TRP A 94 -0.96 -12.24 6.13
C TRP A 94 -1.29 -10.86 5.56
N CYS A 95 -0.27 -10.18 5.07
CA CYS A 95 -0.40 -8.86 4.47
C CYS A 95 0.77 -8.58 3.52
N CYS A 96 0.55 -7.67 2.58
CA CYS A 96 1.57 -7.17 1.67
C CYS A 96 1.36 -5.69 1.37
N ILE A 97 2.44 -5.01 0.96
CA ILE A 97 2.38 -3.62 0.55
C ILE A 97 2.16 -3.56 -0.96
N PHE A 98 1.24 -2.69 -1.37
CA PHE A 98 1.10 -2.24 -2.74
C PHE A 98 1.60 -0.81 -2.85
N THR A 99 2.31 -0.54 -3.93
CA THR A 99 2.77 0.79 -4.30
C THR A 99 2.28 1.16 -5.68
N GLY A 100 2.02 2.44 -5.89
CA GLY A 100 1.55 2.94 -7.17
C GLY A 100 0.88 4.29 -7.07
N SER A 101 0.06 4.60 -8.06
CA SER A 101 -0.63 5.88 -8.16
C SER A 101 -1.93 5.90 -7.35
N LEU A 102 -2.30 7.09 -6.91
CA LEU A 102 -3.57 7.40 -6.28
C LEU A 102 -4.18 8.60 -7.00
N THR A 103 -5.43 8.46 -7.44
CA THR A 103 -6.23 9.59 -7.94
C THR A 103 -7.37 9.86 -6.97
N GLN A 104 -7.49 11.10 -6.52
CA GLN A 104 -8.57 11.57 -5.67
C GLN A 104 -9.52 12.39 -6.54
N ILE A 105 -10.71 11.84 -6.76
CA ILE A 105 -11.72 12.38 -7.66
C ILE A 105 -12.75 13.10 -6.80
N PHE A 106 -12.67 14.42 -6.73
CA PHE A 106 -13.58 15.22 -5.92
C PHE A 106 -14.90 15.47 -6.66
N SER A 107 -15.99 15.53 -5.90
CA SER A 107 -17.29 15.91 -6.47
C SER A 107 -17.26 17.37 -6.92
N HIS A 108 -17.95 17.68 -8.03
CA HIS A 108 -17.97 19.00 -8.64
C HIS A 108 -18.44 20.11 -7.67
N ASP A 109 -19.30 19.79 -6.71
CA ASP A 109 -19.81 20.74 -5.71
C ASP A 109 -18.77 21.14 -4.65
N THR A 110 -17.64 20.44 -4.56
CA THR A 110 -16.52 20.82 -3.68
C THR A 110 -15.69 21.97 -4.25
N GLN A 111 -15.75 22.21 -5.57
CA GLN A 111 -14.90 23.15 -6.32
C GLN A 111 -13.39 22.86 -6.17
N ILE A 112 -13.04 21.61 -5.91
CA ILE A 112 -11.67 21.12 -5.83
C ILE A 112 -11.40 20.28 -7.09
N ASP A 113 -10.29 20.55 -7.75
CA ASP A 113 -9.81 19.72 -8.86
C ASP A 113 -9.36 18.33 -8.36
N ASN A 114 -9.31 17.36 -9.26
CA ASN A 114 -8.76 16.05 -8.90
C ASN A 114 -7.29 16.19 -8.46
N VAL A 115 -6.93 15.44 -7.41
CA VAL A 115 -5.53 15.34 -6.95
C VAL A 115 -4.93 14.04 -7.44
N TYR A 116 -3.73 14.13 -8.02
CA TYR A 116 -3.04 12.99 -8.61
C TYR A 116 -1.70 12.76 -7.92
N PHE A 117 -1.43 11.49 -7.62
CA PHE A 117 -0.15 11.00 -7.14
C PHE A 117 0.49 10.24 -8.30
N TRP A 118 1.12 10.99 -9.20
CA TRP A 118 1.69 10.46 -10.44
C TRP A 118 2.98 9.68 -10.19
N LEU A 119 3.16 8.61 -10.96
CA LEU A 119 4.42 7.84 -11.02
C LEU A 119 5.47 8.54 -11.87
N ILE A 120 5.03 9.20 -12.93
CA ILE A 120 5.87 10.00 -13.81
C ILE A 120 5.51 11.46 -13.57
N ASP A 121 6.29 12.10 -12.71
CA ASP A 121 6.20 13.52 -12.38
C ASP A 121 7.60 14.14 -12.41
N ASP A 122 7.71 15.41 -12.82
CA ASP A 122 8.87 16.33 -12.79
C ASP A 122 10.31 15.78 -13.01
N GLY A 123 10.47 14.57 -13.53
CA GLY A 123 11.74 13.83 -13.62
C GLY A 123 12.05 12.92 -12.43
N ASN A 124 11.22 12.90 -11.37
CA ASN A 124 11.35 11.97 -10.26
C ASN A 124 10.47 10.72 -10.46
N TYR A 125 11.12 9.56 -10.56
CA TYR A 125 10.46 8.25 -10.59
C TYR A 125 10.34 7.69 -9.18
N ASN A 126 9.61 8.40 -8.30
CA ASN A 126 9.38 7.93 -6.93
C ASN A 126 8.06 7.17 -6.85
N VAL A 127 7.99 6.25 -5.89
CA VAL A 127 6.73 5.60 -5.51
C VAL A 127 5.75 6.69 -5.06
N PRO A 128 4.62 6.90 -5.76
CA PRO A 128 3.72 8.02 -5.46
C PRO A 128 2.98 7.80 -4.15
N HIS A 129 2.55 6.56 -3.93
CA HIS A 129 1.72 6.19 -2.80
C HIS A 129 1.90 4.73 -2.43
N ALA A 130 1.65 4.40 -1.16
CA ALA A 130 1.73 3.05 -0.63
C ALA A 130 0.54 2.76 0.29
N TRP A 131 0.01 1.54 0.18
CA TRP A 131 -1.09 1.03 1.01
C TRP A 131 -0.89 -0.47 1.26
N VAL A 132 -1.66 -1.01 2.20
CA VAL A 132 -1.54 -2.41 2.62
C VAL A 132 -2.78 -3.20 2.18
N TYR A 133 -2.53 -4.39 1.65
CA TYR A 133 -3.53 -5.44 1.51
C TYR A 133 -3.39 -6.40 2.70
N ALA A 134 -4.48 -6.69 3.40
CA ALA A 134 -4.49 -7.64 4.52
C ALA A 134 -5.90 -8.25 4.69
N PRO A 135 -6.12 -9.51 4.32
CA PRO A 135 -7.45 -10.13 4.37
C PRO A 135 -8.11 -10.01 5.75
N PRO A 136 -9.40 -9.62 5.81
CA PRO A 136 -10.35 -9.50 4.70
C PRO A 136 -10.29 -8.16 3.93
N TYR A 137 -9.44 -7.22 4.34
CA TYR A 137 -9.38 -5.90 3.71
C TYR A 137 -8.55 -5.93 2.42
N SER A 138 -9.13 -5.45 1.33
CA SER A 138 -8.43 -5.27 0.06
C SER A 138 -7.58 -4.01 0.06
N ILE A 139 -7.97 -2.98 0.81
CA ILE A 139 -7.23 -1.72 0.94
C ILE A 139 -7.21 -1.28 2.39
N ILE A 140 -6.01 -0.99 2.89
CA ILE A 140 -5.76 -0.27 4.13
C ILE A 140 -4.76 0.84 3.86
N ASP A 141 -5.18 2.09 4.05
CA ASP A 141 -4.34 3.27 3.85
C ASP A 141 -4.55 4.24 5.00
N LEU A 142 -3.56 4.30 5.89
CA LEU A 142 -3.57 5.14 7.09
C LEU A 142 -3.09 6.57 6.82
N SER A 143 -2.67 6.86 5.60
CA SER A 143 -1.94 8.08 5.26
C SER A 143 -2.69 9.02 4.34
N VAL A 144 -3.84 8.60 3.79
CA VAL A 144 -4.53 9.37 2.75
C VAL A 144 -4.83 10.80 3.17
N CYS A 145 -5.38 11.07 4.36
CA CYS A 145 -5.67 12.45 4.79
C CYS A 145 -4.44 13.21 5.31
N LEU A 146 -3.29 12.55 5.36
CA LEU A 146 -2.02 13.07 5.87
C LEU A 146 -0.99 13.24 4.74
N GLN A 147 -1.45 13.32 3.49
CA GLN A 147 -0.60 13.77 2.38
C GLN A 147 -0.57 15.29 2.31
N ARG A 148 0.35 15.82 1.50
CA ARG A 148 0.44 17.27 1.25
C ARG A 148 -0.71 17.70 0.35
N TYR A 149 -1.48 18.68 0.82
CA TYR A 149 -2.63 19.25 0.10
C TYR A 149 -2.48 20.76 -0.02
N ASN A 150 -2.95 21.32 -1.14
CA ASN A 150 -2.76 22.73 -1.46
C ASN A 150 -3.97 23.60 -1.08
N GLN A 151 -5.13 22.99 -0.82
CA GLN A 151 -6.39 23.67 -0.53
C GLN A 151 -7.10 23.02 0.68
N ASN A 152 -8.39 22.72 0.53
CA ASN A 152 -9.26 22.14 1.58
C ASN A 152 -9.58 20.66 1.35
N GLU A 153 -8.80 19.95 0.53
CA GLU A 153 -8.99 18.54 0.16
C GLU A 153 -9.17 17.65 1.39
N LYS A 154 -8.31 17.86 2.40
CA LYS A 154 -8.31 17.13 3.68
C LYS A 154 -9.67 17.11 4.37
N LYS A 155 -10.53 18.11 4.17
CA LYS A 155 -11.88 18.18 4.75
C LYS A 155 -12.80 17.07 4.23
N TYR A 156 -12.60 16.62 3.00
CA TYR A 156 -13.46 15.64 2.34
C TYR A 156 -12.88 14.24 2.36
N LEU A 157 -11.62 14.08 2.76
CA LEU A 157 -10.95 12.79 2.86
C LEU A 157 -11.32 12.07 4.16
N PRO A 158 -11.42 10.72 4.13
CA PRO A 158 -11.55 9.94 5.35
C PRO A 158 -10.27 10.05 6.18
N ASN A 159 -10.38 9.89 7.50
CA ASN A 159 -9.21 9.80 8.38
C ASN A 159 -8.21 8.73 7.90
N PHE A 160 -8.73 7.54 7.58
CA PHE A 160 -7.98 6.49 6.91
C PHE A 160 -8.95 5.63 6.10
N VAL A 161 -8.42 4.88 5.15
CA VAL A 161 -9.19 3.95 4.31
C VAL A 161 -8.96 2.54 4.83
N LYS A 162 -10.05 1.79 4.94
CA LYS A 162 -10.03 0.37 5.29
C LYS A 162 -11.27 -0.29 4.68
N GLN A 163 -11.10 -1.00 3.58
CA GLN A 163 -12.21 -1.53 2.76
C GLN A 163 -12.05 -3.01 2.45
N ILE A 164 -13.14 -3.75 2.57
CA ILE A 164 -13.23 -5.18 2.21
C ILE A 164 -13.60 -5.31 0.73
N GLU A 165 -14.63 -4.58 0.32
CA GLU A 165 -15.12 -4.56 -1.06
C GLU A 165 -14.83 -3.19 -1.69
N THR A 166 -14.47 -3.23 -2.97
CA THR A 166 -14.15 -2.04 -3.77
C THR A 166 -14.75 -2.19 -5.15
N ARG A 167 -14.99 -1.05 -5.81
CA ARG A 167 -15.36 -1.05 -7.22
C ARG A 167 -14.11 -1.17 -8.08
N LYS A 168 -14.16 -1.96 -9.15
CA LYS A 168 -13.06 -2.06 -10.11
C LYS A 168 -12.96 -0.77 -10.94
N GLY A 169 -11.74 -0.34 -11.22
CA GLY A 169 -11.41 0.77 -12.10
C GLY A 169 -10.54 0.33 -13.27
N GLY A 170 -10.30 1.25 -14.22
CA GLY A 170 -9.31 1.10 -15.28
C GLY A 170 -8.11 2.03 -15.05
N ILE A 171 -6.98 1.74 -15.66
CA ILE A 171 -5.84 2.66 -15.67
C ILE A 171 -6.07 3.68 -16.79
N GLU A 172 -6.07 4.97 -16.47
CA GLU A 172 -6.04 6.03 -17.46
C GLU A 172 -4.64 6.67 -17.45
N PRO A 173 -4.09 7.09 -18.61
CA PRO A 173 -2.76 7.69 -18.65
C PRO A 173 -2.59 8.88 -17.70
N ILE A 174 -3.66 9.66 -17.53
CA ILE A 174 -3.73 10.80 -16.60
C ILE A 174 -3.53 10.41 -15.14
N ASP A 175 -3.79 9.16 -14.75
CA ASP A 175 -3.56 8.72 -13.38
C ASP A 175 -2.09 8.42 -13.08
N ILE A 176 -1.32 8.11 -14.13
CA ILE A 176 0.08 7.65 -14.00
C ILE A 176 1.07 8.77 -14.34
N ILE A 177 0.72 9.63 -15.29
CA ILE A 177 1.62 10.60 -15.90
C ILE A 177 1.09 12.02 -15.68
N ASN A 178 1.96 12.90 -15.19
CA ASN A 178 1.70 14.33 -15.16
C ASN A 178 1.54 14.88 -16.60
N PRO A 179 0.40 15.50 -16.96
CA PRO A 179 0.18 16.10 -18.28
C PRO A 179 1.24 17.14 -18.66
N GLU A 180 1.69 17.94 -17.71
CA GLU A 180 2.71 18.97 -17.94
C GLU A 180 4.03 18.32 -18.35
N PHE A 181 4.39 17.21 -17.71
CA PHE A 181 5.59 16.46 -18.07
C PHE A 181 5.47 15.84 -19.48
N SER A 182 4.31 15.28 -19.81
CA SER A 182 4.04 14.75 -21.15
C SER A 182 4.20 15.83 -22.23
N PHE A 183 3.65 17.02 -21.96
CA PHE A 183 3.78 18.18 -22.84
C PHE A 183 5.24 18.62 -23.01
N LEU A 184 5.99 18.73 -21.91
CA LEU A 184 7.41 19.12 -21.92
C LEU A 184 8.29 18.13 -22.69
N LYS A 185 7.95 16.83 -22.65
CA LYS A 185 8.68 15.78 -23.40
C LYS A 185 8.24 15.66 -24.85
N ASN A 186 7.19 16.36 -25.27
CA ASN A 186 6.58 16.24 -26.60
C ASN A 186 6.15 14.79 -26.92
N TYR A 187 5.60 14.10 -25.92
CA TYR A 187 4.98 12.79 -26.07
C TYR A 187 3.48 12.88 -25.73
N THR A 188 2.67 11.98 -26.28
CA THR A 188 1.32 11.74 -25.76
C THR A 188 1.41 10.91 -24.48
N MET A 189 0.48 11.12 -23.53
CA MET A 189 0.46 10.33 -22.29
C MET A 189 0.31 8.84 -22.57
N ASP A 190 -0.53 8.45 -23.54
CA ASP A 190 -0.64 7.05 -24.00
C ASP A 190 0.70 6.50 -24.51
N GLY A 191 1.43 7.29 -25.31
CA GLY A 191 2.74 6.90 -25.82
C GLY A 191 3.74 6.68 -24.68
N MET A 192 3.73 7.56 -23.67
CA MET A 192 4.59 7.42 -22.48
C MET A 192 4.21 6.22 -21.63
N LEU A 193 2.92 5.97 -21.40
CA LEU A 193 2.46 4.83 -20.61
C LEU A 193 2.81 3.50 -21.28
N ASN A 194 2.60 3.41 -22.60
CA ASN A 194 2.99 2.23 -23.37
C ASN A 194 4.49 2.00 -23.32
N ASN A 195 5.29 3.06 -23.51
CA ASN A 195 6.74 2.98 -23.42
C ASN A 195 7.21 2.57 -22.00
N LEU A 196 6.59 3.11 -20.94
CA LEU A 196 6.87 2.69 -19.56
C LEU A 196 6.66 1.19 -19.38
N PHE A 197 5.52 0.66 -19.83
CA PHE A 197 5.19 -0.76 -19.71
C PHE A 197 6.02 -1.67 -20.61
N ASP A 198 6.46 -1.19 -21.77
CA ASP A 198 7.34 -1.96 -22.65
C ASP A 198 8.77 -2.03 -22.10
N GLN A 199 9.24 -0.96 -21.45
CA GLN A 199 10.53 -0.93 -20.75
C GLN A 199 10.50 -1.69 -19.40
N ASN A 200 9.32 -1.81 -18.77
CA ASN A 200 9.13 -2.43 -17.47
C ASN A 200 8.10 -3.57 -17.55
N PRO A 201 8.45 -4.72 -18.16
CA PRO A 201 7.50 -5.81 -18.38
C PRO A 201 6.93 -6.40 -17.08
N GLU A 202 7.69 -6.38 -15.98
CA GLU A 202 7.21 -6.85 -14.68
C GLU A 202 6.16 -5.91 -14.08
N MET A 203 6.34 -4.59 -14.23
CA MET A 203 5.32 -3.60 -13.88
C MET A 203 4.04 -3.81 -14.71
N LYS A 204 4.19 -4.05 -16.02
CA LYS A 204 3.05 -4.37 -16.92
C LYS A 204 2.32 -5.65 -16.53
N LYS A 205 3.04 -6.67 -16.04
CA LYS A 205 2.44 -7.90 -15.53
C LYS A 205 1.71 -7.65 -14.21
N PHE A 206 2.33 -6.89 -13.31
CA PHE A 206 1.76 -6.54 -12.01
C PHE A 206 0.44 -5.77 -12.16
N SER A 207 0.41 -4.73 -13.01
CA SER A 207 -0.78 -3.92 -13.27
C SER A 207 -1.92 -4.68 -13.99
N LYS A 208 -1.61 -5.81 -14.63
CA LYS A 208 -2.63 -6.73 -15.18
C LYS A 208 -3.14 -7.72 -14.14
N MET A 209 -2.30 -8.09 -13.17
CA MET A 209 -2.66 -9.02 -12.11
C MET A 209 -3.52 -8.35 -11.03
N TYR A 210 -3.21 -7.10 -10.72
CA TYR A 210 -3.90 -6.29 -9.73
C TYR A 210 -4.60 -5.14 -10.43
N GLU A 211 -5.92 -5.21 -10.53
CA GLU A 211 -6.72 -4.17 -11.16
C GLU A 211 -6.83 -2.94 -10.24
N PRO A 212 -6.94 -1.71 -10.80
CA PRO A 212 -7.26 -0.54 -10.01
C PRO A 212 -8.53 -0.72 -9.19
N GLN A 213 -8.51 -0.22 -7.97
CA GLN A 213 -9.62 -0.31 -7.03
C GLN A 213 -10.09 1.09 -6.65
N ILE A 214 -11.41 1.28 -6.65
CA ILE A 214 -12.06 2.54 -6.33
C ILE A 214 -12.84 2.39 -5.02
N VAL A 215 -12.59 3.33 -4.11
CA VAL A 215 -13.31 3.49 -2.86
C VAL A 215 -14.09 4.79 -2.90
N ASP A 216 -15.40 4.70 -2.78
CA ASP A 216 -16.30 5.85 -2.87
C ASP A 216 -16.63 6.38 -1.46
N TYR A 217 -16.45 7.69 -1.26
CA TYR A 217 -16.96 8.47 -0.14
C TYR A 217 -17.92 9.55 -0.67
N GLU A 218 -18.65 10.24 0.22
CA GLU A 218 -19.71 11.18 -0.17
C GLU A 218 -19.23 12.27 -1.14
N LYS A 219 -18.02 12.81 -0.95
CA LYS A 219 -17.49 13.95 -1.72
C LYS A 219 -16.19 13.66 -2.46
N VAL A 220 -15.67 12.44 -2.35
CA VAL A 220 -14.41 12.03 -2.97
C VAL A 220 -14.44 10.55 -3.29
N SER A 221 -13.94 10.18 -4.46
CA SER A 221 -13.61 8.80 -4.80
C SER A 221 -12.10 8.64 -4.83
N LEU A 222 -11.59 7.56 -4.23
CA LEU A 222 -10.17 7.25 -4.19
C LEU A 222 -9.89 6.08 -5.12
N LYS A 223 -9.12 6.33 -6.17
CA LYS A 223 -8.73 5.33 -7.18
C LYS A 223 -7.28 4.92 -6.93
N TYR A 224 -7.11 3.74 -6.36
CA TYR A 224 -5.82 3.11 -6.06
C TYR A 224 -5.37 2.29 -7.27
N ILE A 225 -4.18 2.58 -7.80
CA ILE A 225 -3.67 1.97 -9.03
C ILE A 225 -2.36 1.24 -8.71
N PRO A 226 -2.41 -0.07 -8.47
CA PRO A 226 -1.23 -0.85 -8.10
C PRO A 226 -0.25 -0.97 -9.27
N ILE A 227 1.02 -0.62 -9.01
CA ILE A 227 2.11 -0.62 -10.00
C ILE A 227 3.21 -1.62 -9.62
N GLN A 228 3.49 -1.77 -8.32
CA GLN A 228 4.52 -2.69 -7.84
C GLN A 228 4.19 -3.24 -6.45
N ALA A 229 4.81 -4.38 -6.13
CA ALA A 229 4.88 -4.90 -4.78
C ALA A 229 5.86 -4.08 -3.92
N GLY A 230 5.56 -3.95 -2.63
CA GLY A 230 6.49 -3.48 -1.61
C GLY A 230 6.63 -4.49 -0.47
N ALA A 231 7.73 -4.39 0.25
CA ALA A 231 8.02 -5.15 1.45
C ALA A 231 8.67 -4.25 2.51
N SER A 232 8.74 -4.74 3.73
CA SER A 232 9.48 -4.10 4.80
C SER A 232 10.53 -5.08 5.30
N ASP A 233 11.80 -4.78 5.09
CA ASP A 233 12.87 -5.71 5.44
C ASP A 233 13.07 -5.80 6.95
N GLY A 234 13.47 -6.99 7.41
CA GLY A 234 13.86 -7.21 8.80
C GLY A 234 12.67 -7.43 9.74
N SER A 235 12.96 -7.35 11.05
CA SER A 235 11.97 -7.57 12.11
C SER A 235 11.31 -6.28 12.58
N LEU A 236 10.15 -6.38 13.23
CA LEU A 236 9.45 -5.23 13.80
C LEU A 236 10.35 -4.48 14.81
N GLU A 237 11.13 -5.23 15.60
CA GLU A 237 12.10 -4.74 16.59
C GLU A 237 13.19 -3.85 15.97
N GLN A 238 13.53 -4.10 14.71
CA GLN A 238 14.57 -3.37 13.97
C GLN A 238 14.02 -2.23 13.14
N LEU A 239 12.69 -2.10 13.04
CA LEU A 239 12.06 -1.14 12.15
C LEU A 239 12.22 0.30 12.68
N MET A 240 12.88 1.14 11.88
CA MET A 240 13.17 2.55 12.22
C MET A 240 12.63 3.53 11.17
N CYS A 241 11.74 3.10 10.27
CA CYS A 241 11.21 3.92 9.17
C CYS A 241 10.43 5.15 9.66
N ILE A 242 9.81 5.08 10.83
CA ILE A 242 9.04 6.17 11.42
C ILE A 242 9.27 6.24 12.93
N SER A 243 9.16 7.45 13.47
CA SER A 243 9.15 7.73 14.90
C SER A 243 7.84 8.41 15.26
N PHE A 244 7.18 7.93 16.31
CA PHE A 244 5.95 8.48 16.87
C PHE A 244 6.28 9.12 18.21
N SER A 245 6.50 10.43 18.25
CA SER A 245 6.87 11.17 19.44
C SER A 245 8.10 10.57 20.15
N GLY A 246 9.10 10.15 19.36
CA GLY A 246 10.33 9.51 19.85
C GLY A 246 10.24 7.99 20.01
N LYS A 247 9.09 7.37 19.73
CA LYS A 247 8.90 5.91 19.82
C LYS A 247 8.98 5.25 18.44
N SER A 248 9.72 4.15 18.35
CA SER A 248 9.71 3.25 17.19
C SER A 248 8.35 2.56 17.01
N PRO A 249 8.05 1.99 15.82
CA PRO A 249 6.87 1.16 15.60
C PRO A 249 6.77 0.00 16.59
N TYR A 250 7.89 -0.63 16.94
CA TYR A 250 7.95 -1.69 17.94
C TYR A 250 7.51 -1.21 19.33
N GLN A 251 7.97 -0.04 19.77
CA GLN A 251 7.57 0.54 21.06
C GLN A 251 6.08 0.87 21.08
N VAL A 252 5.55 1.48 20.01
CA VAL A 252 4.10 1.71 19.88
C VAL A 252 3.33 0.38 19.92
N TYR A 253 3.82 -0.64 19.24
CA TYR A 253 3.22 -1.97 19.26
C TYR A 253 3.15 -2.53 20.69
N GLN A 254 4.27 -2.58 21.41
CA GLN A 254 4.32 -3.17 22.75
C GLN A 254 3.53 -2.38 23.79
N GLU A 255 3.62 -1.04 23.74
CA GLU A 255 3.06 -0.19 24.80
C GLU A 255 1.57 0.13 24.59
N ARG A 256 1.10 0.11 23.35
CA ARG A 256 -0.24 0.62 23.02
C ARG A 256 -1.12 -0.36 22.27
N ILE A 257 -0.57 -1.10 21.32
CA ILE A 257 -1.38 -1.97 20.45
C ILE A 257 -1.57 -3.35 21.07
N LYS A 258 -0.47 -4.03 21.42
CA LYS A 258 -0.47 -5.39 21.95
C LYS A 258 -1.33 -5.58 23.21
N PRO A 259 -1.39 -4.64 24.17
CA PRO A 259 -2.31 -4.76 25.31
C PRO A 259 -3.78 -4.87 24.87
N GLU A 260 -4.20 -4.05 23.91
CA GLU A 260 -5.58 -4.02 23.38
C GLU A 260 -5.93 -5.26 22.53
N LEU A 261 -4.93 -6.02 22.10
CA LEU A 261 -5.10 -7.29 21.37
C LEU A 261 -5.10 -8.52 22.30
N SER A 262 -4.56 -8.40 23.51
CA SER A 262 -4.41 -9.52 24.45
C SER A 262 -5.65 -9.76 25.32
N ASP A 263 -6.54 -8.75 25.40
CA ASP A 263 -7.77 -8.76 26.19
C ASP A 263 -9.01 -9.24 25.39
N LYS A 264 -8.83 -9.89 24.24
CA LYS A 264 -9.90 -10.38 23.35
C LYS A 264 -9.56 -11.73 22.72
#